data_AF-A0A7R8VBN2-F1
#
_entry.id   AF-A0A7R8VBN2-F1
#
_cell.length_a   1.000
_cell.length_b   1.000
_cell.length_c   1.000
_cell.angle_alpha   90.00
_cell.angle_beta   90.00
_cell.angle_gamma   90.00
#
_symmetry.space_group_name_H-M   'P 1'
#
loop_
_entity.id
_entity.type
_entity.pdbx_description
1 polymer ?
#
loop_
_entity_poly.entity_id
_entity_poly.type
_entity_poly.pdbx_seq_one_letter_code
_entity_poly.pdbx_strand_id
1 'polypeptide(L)'
;MSNEHTLAPFSFRRAKFARTLTNDIAAQAAAIIASQPFNVIAVRMMAQFVGAEKIYSGVLSSIGHIYHEEGLLGFFSGLMPRLLGELVALVISSTITYFINSYIISDRELHTYTMATSRFFASAITYPFHVVANCMIVNNTKLLAGSPPHMALYESWTDCWSHLSRTNQLKRGSSMLWRYYTGPQVVIQGRAMPVNTDSFFKQL
;
A
#
# COMPACT_ATOMS: atom_id res chain seq x y z
N MET A 1 -5.71 29.83 47.20
CA MET A 1 -6.83 29.32 46.39
C MET A 1 -6.80 30.04 45.05
N SER A 2 -6.00 29.53 44.11
CA SER A 2 -5.81 30.12 42.77
C SER A 2 -5.49 28.98 41.80
N ASN A 3 -6.55 28.33 41.31
CA ASN A 3 -6.45 27.30 40.28
C ASN A 3 -6.23 27.97 38.92
N GLU A 4 -4.97 28.12 38.52
CA GLU A 4 -4.58 28.43 37.15
C GLU A 4 -4.85 27.23 36.24
N HIS A 5 -6.11 27.03 35.85
CA HIS A 5 -6.43 26.31 34.62
C HIS A 5 -6.29 27.25 33.44
N THR A 6 -5.05 27.63 33.14
CA THR A 6 -4.69 28.40 31.94
C THR A 6 -4.88 27.48 30.73
N LEU A 7 -6.08 27.51 30.14
CA LEU A 7 -6.37 26.88 28.85
C LEU A 7 -5.36 27.41 27.83
N ALA A 8 -4.38 26.58 27.44
CA ALA A 8 -3.40 26.97 26.45
C ALA A 8 -4.11 27.52 25.20
N PRO A 9 -3.70 28.69 24.68
CA PRO A 9 -4.40 29.36 23.60
C PRO A 9 -4.48 28.46 22.37
N PHE A 10 -5.60 28.53 21.66
CA PHE A 10 -5.88 27.71 20.49
C PHE A 10 -4.76 27.73 19.42
N SER A 11 -4.08 28.88 19.29
CA SER A 11 -2.90 29.06 18.43
C SER A 11 -1.71 28.16 18.82
N PHE A 12 -1.44 27.99 20.12
CA PHE A 12 -0.37 27.14 20.63
C PHE A 12 -0.63 25.66 20.33
N ARG A 13 -1.88 25.22 20.45
CA ARG A 13 -2.30 23.84 20.16
C ARG A 13 -2.12 23.49 18.68
N ARG A 14 -2.47 24.41 17.77
CA ARG A 14 -2.29 24.25 16.32
C ARG A 14 -0.80 24.22 15.93
N ALA A 15 0.01 25.12 16.48
CA ALA A 15 1.44 25.15 16.21
C ALA A 15 2.15 23.88 16.70
N LYS A 16 1.77 23.38 17.88
CA LYS A 16 2.29 22.11 18.41
C LYS A 16 1.91 20.92 17.52
N PHE A 17 0.63 20.83 17.13
CA PHE A 17 0.16 19.77 16.22
C PHE A 17 0.88 19.81 14.88
N ALA A 18 1.04 20.98 14.26
CA ALA A 18 1.74 21.12 12.99
C ALA A 18 3.20 20.64 13.07
N ARG A 19 3.93 21.02 14.14
CA ARG A 19 5.31 20.57 14.36
C ARG A 19 5.40 19.06 14.59
N THR A 20 4.50 18.50 15.38
CA THR A 20 4.44 17.04 15.60
C THR A 20 4.15 16.32 14.29
N LEU A 21 3.16 16.78 13.51
CA LEU A 21 2.82 16.17 12.23
C LEU A 21 3.97 16.23 11.22
N THR A 22 4.68 17.35 11.12
CA THR A 22 5.85 17.44 10.21
C THR A 22 6.96 16.49 10.62
N ASN A 23 7.21 16.35 11.92
CA ASN A 23 8.21 15.41 12.43
C ASN A 23 7.79 13.96 12.17
N ASP A 24 6.52 13.64 12.39
CA ASP A 24 5.98 12.29 12.15
C ASP A 24 6.04 11.94 10.65
N ILE A 25 5.71 12.87 9.77
CA ILE A 25 5.81 12.68 8.31
C ILE A 25 7.26 12.41 7.90
N ALA A 26 8.21 13.21 8.40
CA ALA A 26 9.63 13.04 8.08
C ALA A 26 10.16 11.69 8.60
N ALA A 27 9.80 11.32 9.83
CA ALA A 27 10.16 10.05 10.42
C ALA A 27 9.55 8.87 9.64
N GLN A 28 8.28 8.96 9.26
CA GLN A 28 7.59 7.93 8.48
C GLN A 28 8.22 7.76 7.09
N ALA A 29 8.51 8.86 6.41
CA ALA A 29 9.16 8.82 5.10
C ALA A 29 10.53 8.13 5.17
N ALA A 30 11.36 8.50 6.16
CA ALA A 30 12.66 7.86 6.38
C ALA A 30 12.51 6.35 6.70
N ALA A 31 11.54 5.99 7.55
CA ALA A 31 11.26 4.60 7.88
C ALA A 31 10.79 3.78 6.67
N ILE A 32 9.96 4.34 5.79
CA ILE A 32 9.51 3.69 4.55
C ILE A 32 10.69 3.45 3.61
N ILE A 33 11.54 4.44 3.41
CA ILE A 33 12.72 4.32 2.53
C ILE A 33 13.68 3.26 3.07
N ALA A 34 13.95 3.25 4.38
CA ALA A 34 14.81 2.27 5.03
C ALA A 34 14.22 0.85 5.00
N SER A 35 12.90 0.71 5.14
CA SER A 35 12.21 -0.59 5.15
C SER A 35 11.83 -1.11 3.76
N GLN A 36 11.88 -0.29 2.71
CA GLN A 36 11.52 -0.65 1.35
C GLN A 36 12.23 -1.90 0.83
N PRO A 37 13.57 -2.05 0.91
CA PRO A 37 14.24 -3.25 0.40
C PRO A 37 13.74 -4.54 1.07
N PHE A 38 13.50 -4.51 2.38
CA PHE A 38 12.97 -5.66 3.11
C PHE A 38 11.54 -6.00 2.68
N ASN A 39 10.71 -4.98 2.47
CA ASN A 39 9.34 -5.16 1.98
C ASN A 39 9.33 -5.77 0.57
N VAL A 40 10.21 -5.33 -0.33
CA VAL A 40 10.34 -5.90 -1.68
C VAL A 40 10.67 -7.38 -1.64
N ILE A 41 11.65 -7.77 -0.82
CA ILE A 41 12.04 -9.17 -0.66
C ILE A 41 10.86 -9.99 -0.12
N ALA A 42 10.16 -9.49 0.91
CA ALA A 42 9.03 -10.19 1.51
C ALA A 42 7.89 -10.41 0.50
N VAL A 43 7.49 -9.38 -0.24
CA VAL A 43 6.41 -9.47 -1.22
C VAL A 43 6.78 -10.42 -2.37
N ARG A 44 8.02 -10.39 -2.86
CA ARG A 44 8.49 -11.33 -3.90
C ARG A 44 8.55 -12.77 -3.40
N MET A 45 8.97 -12.98 -2.16
CA MET A 45 8.93 -14.30 -1.54
C MET A 45 7.51 -14.81 -1.31
N MET A 46 6.56 -13.94 -0.99
CA MET A 46 5.14 -14.32 -0.93
C MET A 46 4.59 -14.64 -2.31
N ALA A 47 4.96 -13.87 -3.34
CA ALA A 47 4.55 -14.09 -4.72
C ALA A 47 5.06 -15.43 -5.28
N GLN A 48 6.32 -15.80 -4.98
CA GLN A 48 6.89 -17.10 -5.37
C GLN A 48 6.07 -18.27 -4.78
N PHE A 49 5.59 -18.11 -3.54
CA PHE A 49 4.84 -19.15 -2.84
C PHE A 49 3.50 -19.40 -3.52
N VAL A 50 2.84 -18.32 -3.98
CA VAL A 50 1.61 -18.40 -4.77
C VAL A 50 1.85 -19.07 -6.13
N GLY A 51 2.99 -18.81 -6.77
CA GLY A 51 3.39 -19.42 -8.03
C GLY A 51 3.93 -20.86 -7.93
N ALA A 52 4.08 -21.41 -6.71
CA ALA A 52 4.77 -22.67 -6.43
C ALA A 52 6.20 -22.74 -7.01
N GLU A 53 6.87 -21.59 -7.11
CA GLU A 53 8.22 -21.46 -7.66
C GLU A 53 9.28 -21.55 -6.56
N LYS A 54 10.47 -22.06 -6.89
CA LYS A 54 11.61 -22.19 -5.96
C LYS A 54 12.79 -21.27 -6.32
N ILE A 55 12.50 -20.10 -6.87
CA ILE A 55 13.54 -19.13 -7.31
C ILE A 55 14.31 -18.57 -6.10
N TYR A 56 13.62 -18.29 -4.99
CA TYR A 56 14.23 -17.69 -3.80
C TYR A 56 14.31 -18.69 -2.65
N SER A 57 15.43 -19.42 -2.58
CA SER A 57 15.71 -20.44 -1.55
C SER A 57 15.99 -19.87 -0.14
N GLY A 58 16.15 -18.56 0.00
CA GLY A 58 16.33 -17.87 1.28
C GLY A 58 16.59 -16.38 1.11
N VAL A 59 16.42 -15.59 2.18
CA VAL A 59 16.47 -14.11 2.14
C VAL A 59 17.77 -13.57 1.53
N LEU A 60 18.93 -14.11 1.93
CA LEU A 60 20.23 -13.68 1.43
C LEU A 60 20.42 -14.04 -0.05
N SER A 61 19.92 -15.21 -0.47
CA SER A 61 19.91 -15.63 -1.87
C SER A 61 19.03 -14.70 -2.71
N SER A 62 17.86 -14.32 -2.19
CA SER A 62 16.97 -13.34 -2.84
C SER A 62 17.64 -12.00 -3.06
N ILE A 63 18.39 -11.50 -2.08
CA ILE A 63 19.10 -10.22 -2.21
C ILE A 63 20.12 -10.29 -3.36
N GLY A 64 20.93 -11.34 -3.41
CA GLY A 64 21.89 -11.54 -4.50
C GLY A 64 21.22 -11.64 -5.86
N HIS A 65 20.11 -12.38 -5.95
CA HIS A 65 19.36 -12.57 -7.19
C HIS A 65 18.74 -11.26 -7.70
N ILE A 66 18.10 -10.49 -6.82
CA ILE A 66 17.50 -9.19 -7.17
C ILE A 66 18.60 -8.22 -7.63
N TYR A 67 19.72 -8.17 -6.90
CA TYR A 67 20.84 -7.30 -7.26
C TYR A 67 21.45 -7.64 -8.62
N HIS A 68 21.54 -8.93 -8.98
CA HIS A 68 22.09 -9.35 -10.25
C HIS A 68 21.12 -9.13 -11.43
N GLU A 69 19.81 -9.31 -11.22
CA GLU A 69 18.83 -9.22 -12.31
C GLU A 69 18.30 -7.81 -12.57
N GLU A 70 18.02 -7.05 -11.50
CA GLU A 70 17.36 -5.74 -11.58
C GLU A 70 18.22 -4.61 -11.00
N GLY A 71 19.33 -4.95 -10.35
CA GLY A 71 20.21 -3.98 -9.71
C GLY A 71 19.61 -3.35 -8.45
N LEU A 72 20.15 -2.19 -8.07
CA LEU A 72 19.70 -1.45 -6.88
C LEU A 72 18.29 -0.88 -7.02
N LEU A 73 17.85 -0.55 -8.25
CA LEU A 73 16.53 0.02 -8.51
C LEU A 73 15.41 -0.99 -8.25
N GLY A 74 15.67 -2.30 -8.43
CA GLY A 74 14.72 -3.37 -8.11
C GLY A 74 14.22 -3.32 -6.66
N PHE A 75 15.09 -2.97 -5.71
CA PHE A 75 14.75 -2.83 -4.29
C PHE A 75 13.87 -1.62 -3.96
N PHE A 76 13.77 -0.63 -4.85
CA PHE A 76 12.92 0.55 -4.68
C PHE A 76 11.68 0.54 -5.57
N SER A 77 11.41 -0.59 -6.24
CA SER A 77 10.18 -0.80 -7.01
C SER A 77 8.94 -0.60 -6.13
N GLY A 78 7.96 0.16 -6.62
CA GLY A 78 6.72 0.44 -5.86
C GLY A 78 6.87 1.41 -4.67
N LEU A 79 8.02 2.09 -4.50
CA LEU A 79 8.22 3.04 -3.40
C LEU A 79 7.23 4.20 -3.42
N MET A 80 7.01 4.80 -4.59
CA MET A 80 6.14 5.99 -4.73
C MET A 80 4.69 5.76 -4.28
N PRO A 81 3.95 4.75 -4.78
CA PRO A 81 2.59 4.49 -4.31
C PRO A 81 2.55 4.10 -2.83
N ARG A 82 3.57 3.39 -2.31
CA ARG A 82 3.65 3.05 -0.88
C ARG A 82 3.82 4.30 -0.02
N LEU A 83 4.75 5.18 -0.39
CA LEU A 83 5.03 6.42 0.32
C LEU A 83 3.78 7.31 0.38
N LEU A 84 3.09 7.49 -0.75
CA LEU A 84 1.84 8.24 -0.80
C LEU A 84 0.76 7.61 0.08
N GLY A 85 0.55 6.30 -0.01
CA GLY A 85 -0.46 5.60 0.78
C GLY A 85 -0.25 5.73 2.29
N GLU A 86 0.98 5.50 2.77
CA GLU A 86 1.28 5.58 4.21
C GLU A 86 1.28 7.01 4.75
N LEU A 87 1.81 7.99 3.99
CA LEU A 87 1.80 9.39 4.42
C LEU A 87 0.37 9.97 4.44
N VAL A 88 -0.47 9.63 3.45
CA VAL A 88 -1.88 10.04 3.44
C VAL A 88 -2.62 9.41 4.62
N ALA A 89 -2.38 8.13 4.92
CA ALA A 89 -3.00 7.47 6.07
C ALA A 89 -2.60 8.13 7.40
N LEU A 90 -1.31 8.48 7.54
CA LEU A 90 -0.80 9.20 8.70
C LEU A 90 -1.49 10.55 8.86
N VAL A 91 -1.54 11.37 7.81
CA VAL A 91 -2.17 12.70 7.85
C VAL A 91 -3.66 12.60 8.19
N ILE A 92 -4.39 11.67 7.58
CA ILE A 92 -5.81 11.43 7.85
C ILE A 92 -6.00 11.03 9.32
N SER A 93 -5.27 10.03 9.79
CA SER A 93 -5.42 9.51 11.16
C SER A 93 -5.05 10.54 12.23
N SER A 94 -3.98 11.31 12.02
CA SER A 94 -3.56 12.40 12.91
C SER A 94 -4.56 13.55 12.92
N THR A 95 -5.16 13.87 11.76
CA THR A 95 -6.21 14.89 11.65
C THR A 95 -7.47 14.46 12.39
N ILE A 96 -7.96 13.23 12.16
CA ILE A 96 -9.13 12.67 12.85
C ILE A 96 -8.88 12.65 14.36
N THR A 97 -7.71 12.19 14.80
CA THR A 97 -7.35 12.16 16.22
C THR A 97 -7.33 13.57 16.83
N TYR A 98 -6.83 14.58 16.11
CA TYR A 98 -6.85 15.97 16.57
C TYR A 98 -8.27 16.51 16.75
N PHE A 99 -9.16 16.23 15.79
CA PHE A 99 -10.58 16.62 15.89
C PHE A 99 -11.26 15.93 17.07
N ILE A 100 -11.08 14.62 17.22
CA ILE A 100 -11.72 13.86 18.30
C ILE A 100 -11.21 14.30 19.68
N ASN A 101 -9.89 14.52 19.81
CA ASN A 101 -9.28 15.09 21.03
C ASN A 101 -9.83 16.49 21.36
N SER A 102 -10.18 17.29 20.35
CA SER A 102 -10.72 18.62 20.57
C SER A 102 -12.16 18.65 21.11
N TYR A 103 -12.94 17.57 20.93
CA TYR A 103 -14.38 17.57 21.23
C TYR A 103 -14.80 16.63 22.37
N ILE A 104 -14.08 15.54 22.65
CA ILE A 104 -14.68 14.43 23.43
C ILE A 104 -13.83 13.88 24.61
N ILE A 105 -12.48 13.89 24.60
CA ILE A 105 -11.70 13.03 25.51
C ILE A 105 -10.88 13.78 26.57
N SER A 106 -11.07 13.39 27.84
CA SER A 106 -10.17 13.69 28.97
C SER A 106 -9.35 12.47 29.44
N ASP A 107 -9.70 11.24 29.02
CA ASP A 107 -9.09 9.98 29.49
C ASP A 107 -8.01 9.41 28.56
N ARG A 108 -6.88 8.99 29.15
CA ARG A 108 -5.69 8.47 28.43
C ARG A 108 -5.93 7.13 27.72
N GLU A 109 -6.81 6.28 28.22
CA GLU A 109 -7.11 4.99 27.58
C GLU A 109 -7.88 5.19 26.27
N LEU A 110 -8.89 6.08 26.30
CA LEU A 110 -9.73 6.38 25.15
C LEU A 110 -8.93 7.02 24.00
N HIS A 111 -7.83 7.73 24.33
CA HIS A 111 -6.87 8.22 23.33
C HIS A 111 -6.22 7.10 22.53
N THR A 112 -5.73 6.05 23.19
CA THR A 112 -5.08 4.92 22.50
C THR A 112 -6.05 4.20 21.57
N TYR A 113 -7.28 3.96 22.05
CA TYR A 113 -8.34 3.36 21.23
C TYR A 113 -8.70 4.23 20.02
N THR A 114 -8.88 5.54 20.21
CA THR A 114 -9.21 6.49 19.15
C THR A 114 -8.12 6.55 18.07
N MET A 115 -6.84 6.56 18.48
CA MET A 115 -5.72 6.55 17.53
C MET A 115 -5.69 5.26 16.71
N ALA A 116 -5.91 4.11 17.35
CA ALA A 116 -5.91 2.82 16.68
C ALA A 116 -7.07 2.68 15.67
N THR A 117 -8.29 3.06 16.08
CA THR A 117 -9.47 3.01 15.19
C THR A 117 -9.32 3.99 14.03
N SER A 118 -8.88 5.23 14.28
CA SER A 118 -8.64 6.23 13.23
C SER A 118 -7.61 5.75 12.21
N ARG A 119 -6.53 5.11 12.65
CA ARG A 119 -5.51 4.53 11.77
C ARG A 119 -6.06 3.36 10.94
N PHE A 120 -6.91 2.52 11.53
CA PHE A 120 -7.55 1.43 10.80
C PHE A 120 -8.42 1.94 9.64
N PHE A 121 -9.29 2.93 9.91
CA PHE A 121 -10.11 3.55 8.88
C PHE A 121 -9.28 4.28 7.82
N ALA A 122 -8.25 5.01 8.25
CA ALA A 122 -7.33 5.66 7.31
C ALA A 122 -6.66 4.66 6.37
N SER A 123 -6.23 3.51 6.90
CA SER A 123 -5.63 2.42 6.12
C SER A 123 -6.61 1.76 5.14
N ALA A 124 -7.89 1.67 5.50
CA ALA A 124 -8.92 1.17 4.60
C ALA A 124 -9.15 2.10 3.39
N ILE A 125 -9.01 3.42 3.59
CA ILE A 125 -9.09 4.42 2.51
C ILE A 125 -7.85 4.35 1.62
N THR A 126 -6.66 4.18 2.19
CA THR A 126 -5.39 4.13 1.44
C THR A 126 -5.05 2.74 0.90
N TYR A 127 -5.90 1.74 1.14
CA TYR A 127 -5.73 0.37 0.64
C TYR A 127 -5.40 0.28 -0.86
N PRO A 128 -6.07 1.02 -1.77
CA PRO A 128 -5.73 1.00 -3.20
C PRO A 128 -4.25 1.34 -3.49
N PHE A 129 -3.65 2.26 -2.73
CA PHE A 129 -2.24 2.61 -2.88
C PHE A 129 -1.32 1.45 -2.49
N HIS A 130 -1.68 0.71 -1.43
CA HIS A 130 -0.95 -0.50 -1.04
C HIS A 130 -1.04 -1.60 -2.09
N VAL A 131 -2.22 -1.78 -2.71
CA VAL A 131 -2.40 -2.75 -3.80
C VAL A 131 -1.51 -2.38 -4.98
N VAL A 132 -1.55 -1.13 -5.45
CA VAL A 132 -0.71 -0.68 -6.57
C VAL A 132 0.78 -0.80 -6.22
N ALA A 133 1.19 -0.47 -4.99
CA ALA A 133 2.57 -0.65 -4.55
C ALA A 133 3.02 -2.11 -4.65
N ASN A 134 2.24 -3.05 -4.13
CA ASN A 134 2.58 -4.47 -4.18
C ASN A 134 2.59 -5.02 -5.61
N CYS A 135 1.67 -4.58 -6.47
CA CYS A 135 1.70 -4.93 -7.90
C CYS A 135 2.99 -4.42 -8.57
N MET A 136 3.40 -3.19 -8.29
CA MET A 136 4.63 -2.63 -8.85
C MET A 136 5.91 -3.30 -8.31
N ILE A 137 5.87 -3.90 -7.11
CA ILE A 137 7.01 -4.63 -6.52
C ILE A 137 7.29 -5.94 -7.28
N VAL A 138 6.24 -6.62 -7.74
CA VAL A 138 6.33 -7.90 -8.46
C VAL A 138 6.36 -7.75 -9.98
N ASN A 139 6.01 -6.56 -10.47
CA ASN A 139 5.97 -6.26 -11.90
C ASN A 139 7.36 -6.39 -12.55
N ASN A 140 7.38 -6.96 -13.76
CA ASN A 140 8.60 -7.13 -14.57
C ASN A 140 9.69 -8.00 -13.91
N THR A 141 9.28 -8.92 -13.04
CA THR A 141 10.16 -9.92 -12.44
C THR A 141 9.99 -11.27 -13.14
N LYS A 142 10.96 -12.18 -13.00
CA LYS A 142 10.86 -13.55 -13.51
C LYS A 142 9.85 -14.44 -12.77
N LEU A 143 9.06 -13.86 -11.86
CA LEU A 143 8.03 -14.59 -11.11
C LEU A 143 6.78 -14.76 -11.97
N LEU A 144 6.17 -15.93 -11.92
CA LEU A 144 4.90 -16.22 -12.60
C LEU A 144 3.77 -15.28 -12.15
N ALA A 145 3.77 -14.88 -10.88
CA ALA A 145 2.78 -13.96 -10.33
C ALA A 145 2.85 -12.53 -10.91
N GLY A 146 4.03 -12.12 -11.40
CA GLY A 146 4.31 -10.79 -11.94
C GLY A 146 4.45 -10.75 -13.47
N SER A 147 4.24 -11.87 -14.15
CA SER A 147 4.40 -12.02 -15.59
C SER A 147 3.09 -12.46 -16.28
N PRO A 148 2.93 -12.17 -17.58
CA PRO A 148 1.80 -12.68 -18.37
C PRO A 148 1.76 -14.23 -18.35
N PRO A 149 0.58 -14.88 -18.25
CA PRO A 149 -0.78 -14.34 -18.32
C PRO A 149 -1.39 -13.87 -16.98
N HIS A 150 -0.67 -14.00 -15.85
CA HIS A 150 -1.23 -13.76 -14.52
C HIS A 150 -1.27 -12.26 -14.14
N MET A 151 -0.32 -11.47 -14.64
CA MET A 151 -0.26 -10.02 -14.45
C MET A 151 0.17 -9.32 -15.74
N ALA A 152 -0.42 -8.16 -16.02
CA ALA A 152 0.02 -7.26 -17.10
C ALA A 152 1.31 -6.51 -16.69
N LEU A 153 2.16 -6.21 -17.67
CA LEU A 153 3.37 -5.44 -17.43
C LEU A 153 3.03 -3.95 -17.43
N TYR A 154 3.46 -3.25 -16.38
CA TYR A 154 3.24 -1.81 -16.23
C TYR A 154 4.57 -1.06 -16.31
N GLU A 155 4.62 0.03 -17.06
CA GLU A 155 5.79 0.92 -17.10
C GLU A 155 5.82 1.88 -15.91
N SER A 156 4.64 2.26 -15.40
CA SER A 156 4.47 3.25 -14.34
C SER A 156 3.38 2.85 -13.37
N TRP A 157 3.50 3.30 -12.11
CA TRP A 157 2.50 3.04 -11.07
C TRP A 157 1.14 3.67 -11.39
N THR A 158 1.12 4.79 -12.13
CA THR A 158 -0.10 5.47 -12.58
C THR A 158 -0.85 4.67 -13.64
N ASP A 159 -0.11 3.96 -14.52
CA ASP A 159 -0.70 3.07 -15.52
C ASP A 159 -1.31 1.84 -14.84
N CYS A 160 -0.58 1.25 -13.89
CA CYS A 160 -1.10 0.20 -13.01
C CYS A 160 -2.39 0.63 -12.29
N TRP A 161 -2.39 1.83 -11.70
CA TRP A 161 -3.57 2.39 -11.05
C TRP A 161 -4.74 2.56 -12.03
N SER A 162 -4.51 3.16 -13.20
CA SER A 162 -5.55 3.39 -14.21
C SER A 162 -6.17 2.08 -14.67
N HIS A 163 -5.34 1.07 -14.94
CA HIS A 163 -5.80 -0.25 -15.35
C HIS A 163 -6.59 -0.96 -14.24
N LEU A 164 -6.08 -0.98 -13.00
CA LEU A 164 -6.78 -1.58 -11.85
C LEU A 164 -8.08 -0.83 -11.51
N SER A 165 -8.12 0.48 -11.73
CA SER A 165 -9.32 1.30 -11.56
C SER A 165 -10.39 0.94 -12.57
N ARG A 166 -10.04 0.81 -13.86
CA ARG A 166 -10.98 0.40 -14.93
C ARG A 166 -11.52 -1.01 -14.72
N THR A 167 -10.71 -1.91 -14.18
CA THR A 167 -11.10 -3.31 -13.91
C THR A 167 -11.74 -3.51 -12.53
N ASN A 168 -11.94 -2.45 -11.75
CA ASN A 168 -12.46 -2.49 -10.38
C ASN A 168 -11.67 -3.42 -9.43
N GLN A 169 -10.36 -3.58 -9.66
CA GLN A 169 -9.47 -4.44 -8.87
C GLN A 169 -8.66 -3.69 -7.81
N LEU A 170 -8.86 -2.38 -7.64
CA LEU A 170 -8.15 -1.58 -6.63
C LEU A 170 -8.40 -2.03 -5.18
N LYS A 171 -9.51 -2.74 -4.93
CA LYS A 171 -9.84 -3.33 -3.63
C LYS A 171 -9.71 -4.86 -3.62
N ARG A 172 -8.95 -5.43 -4.56
CA ARG A 172 -8.75 -6.88 -4.66
C ARG A 172 -8.11 -7.39 -3.36
N GLY A 173 -8.84 -8.26 -2.65
CA GLY A 173 -8.38 -8.84 -1.38
C GLY A 173 -8.87 -8.13 -0.12
N SER A 174 -9.63 -7.02 -0.22
CA SER A 174 -10.16 -6.31 0.96
C SER A 174 -11.35 -7.01 1.62
N SER A 175 -11.92 -8.03 0.97
CA SER A 175 -13.04 -8.82 1.49
C SER A 175 -12.50 -10.06 2.21
N MET A 176 -12.67 -10.11 3.53
CA MET A 176 -12.17 -11.24 4.35
C MET A 176 -12.94 -12.54 4.13
N LEU A 177 -14.22 -12.47 3.76
CA LEU A 177 -15.11 -13.64 3.70
C LEU A 177 -15.64 -13.94 2.30
N TRP A 178 -15.70 -12.94 1.41
CA TRP A 178 -16.26 -13.14 0.08
C TRP A 178 -15.24 -12.82 -1.00
N ARG A 179 -14.73 -13.86 -1.68
CA ARG A 179 -13.90 -13.68 -2.87
C ARG A 179 -14.80 -13.46 -4.07
N TYR A 180 -14.77 -12.25 -4.62
CA TYR A 180 -15.43 -11.96 -5.89
C TYR A 180 -14.52 -12.43 -7.03
N TYR A 181 -15.01 -13.35 -7.85
CA TYR A 181 -14.33 -13.75 -9.08
C TYR A 181 -14.54 -12.67 -10.14
N THR A 182 -13.46 -12.18 -10.72
CA THR A 182 -13.54 -11.37 -11.94
C THR A 182 -13.24 -12.25 -13.13
N GLY A 183 -14.08 -12.11 -14.17
CA GLY A 183 -14.09 -12.99 -15.34
C GLY A 183 -12.74 -13.12 -16.05
N PRO A 184 -12.65 -14.02 -17.04
CA PRO A 184 -11.40 -14.30 -17.74
C PRO A 184 -10.83 -13.02 -18.40
N GLN A 185 -9.56 -12.74 -18.11
CA GLN A 185 -8.79 -11.68 -18.74
C GLN A 185 -7.69 -12.33 -19.57
N VAL A 186 -7.48 -11.87 -20.79
CA VAL A 186 -6.37 -12.33 -21.65
C VAL A 186 -5.35 -11.22 -21.76
N VAL A 187 -4.09 -11.56 -21.55
CA VAL A 187 -2.97 -10.62 -21.70
C VAL A 187 -2.47 -10.71 -23.14
N ILE A 188 -2.74 -9.69 -23.95
CA ILE A 188 -2.23 -9.57 -25.33
C ILE A 188 -1.14 -8.50 -25.32
N GLN A 189 0.06 -8.85 -25.80
CA GLN A 189 1.22 -7.93 -25.84
C GLN A 189 1.54 -7.26 -24.48
N GLY A 190 1.42 -8.01 -23.37
CA GLY A 190 1.73 -7.50 -22.03
C GLY A 190 0.65 -6.65 -21.36
N ARG A 191 -0.48 -6.37 -22.03
CA ARG A 191 -1.64 -5.67 -21.45
C ARG A 191 -2.82 -6.62 -21.25
N ALA A 192 -3.42 -6.60 -20.06
CA ALA A 192 -4.62 -7.37 -19.79
C ALA A 192 -5.83 -6.69 -20.43
N MET A 193 -6.59 -7.44 -21.22
CA MET A 193 -7.86 -7.01 -21.80
C MET A 193 -8.98 -7.96 -21.35
N PRO A 194 -10.18 -7.43 -21.05
CA PRO A 194 -11.33 -8.27 -20.75
C PRO A 194 -11.70 -9.08 -22.00
N VAL A 195 -11.85 -10.40 -21.86
CA VAL A 195 -12.33 -11.23 -22.97
C VAL A 195 -13.80 -10.92 -23.18
N ASN A 196 -14.16 -10.42 -24.37
CA ASN A 196 -15.56 -10.26 -24.72
C ASN A 196 -16.20 -11.66 -24.81
N THR A 197 -17.07 -11.97 -23.85
CA THR A 197 -17.69 -13.29 -23.67
C THR A 197 -18.43 -13.77 -24.94
N ASP A 198 -18.91 -12.86 -25.78
CA ASP A 198 -19.64 -13.18 -27.01
C ASP A 198 -18.80 -13.88 -28.08
N SER A 199 -17.47 -13.68 -28.07
CA SER A 199 -16.55 -14.36 -29.00
C SER A 199 -16.03 -15.70 -28.50
N PHE A 200 -15.99 -15.91 -27.18
CA PHE A 200 -15.42 -17.13 -26.58
C PHE A 200 -16.37 -18.33 -26.70
N PHE A 201 -17.69 -18.10 -26.58
CA PHE A 201 -18.71 -19.16 -26.73
C PHE A 201 -19.07 -19.49 -28.19
N LYS A 202 -18.61 -18.73 -29.18
CA LYS A 202 -18.82 -19.02 -30.61
C LYS A 202 -17.76 -19.93 -31.23
N GLN A 203 -16.74 -20.32 -30.46
CA GLN A 203 -15.65 -21.21 -30.88
C GLN A 203 -15.66 -22.58 -30.16
N LEU A 204 -16.70 -22.85 -29.38
CA LEU A 204 -17.06 -24.19 -28.87
C LEU A 204 -18.30 -24.68 -29.64
#